data_AF-A0A1G3A670-F1
#
_entry.id   AF-A0A1G3A670-F1
#
_cell.length_a   1.000
_cell.length_b   1.000
_cell.length_c   1.000
_cell.angle_alpha   90.00
_cell.angle_beta   90.00
_cell.angle_gamma   90.00
#
_symmetry.space_group_name_H-M   'P 1'
#
loop_
_entity.id
_entity.type
_entity.pdbx_description
1 polymer ?
#
loop_
_entity_poly.entity_id
_entity_poly.type
_entity_poly.pdbx_seq_one_letter_code
_entity_poly.pdbx_strand_id
1 'polypeptide(L)' 'MPPVQRGDLLAVFTAGAYGFSMSSNYNARGRAAEVLVEGDKFSIIRRRETYEDLITLEK' A
#
# COMPACT_ATOMS: atom_id res chain seq x y z
N MET A 1 19.53 3.09 -12.56
CA MET A 1 18.35 2.24 -12.85
C MET A 1 18.33 1.95 -14.34
N PRO A 2 18.00 0.73 -14.77
CA PRO A 2 17.69 0.48 -16.18
C PRO A 2 16.54 1.42 -16.63
N PRO A 3 16.44 1.73 -17.93
CA PRO A 3 15.33 2.52 -18.46
C PRO A 3 13.99 1.87 -18.09
N VAL A 4 13.07 2.67 -17.55
CA VAL A 4 11.72 2.23 -17.15
C VAL A 4 10.68 2.71 -18.14
N GLN A 5 9.62 1.93 -18.29
CA GLN A 5 8.49 2.22 -19.17
C GLN A 5 7.18 2.19 -18.38
N ARG A 6 6.12 2.76 -18.98
CA ARG A 6 4.79 2.71 -18.38
C ARG A 6 4.35 1.25 -18.27
N GLY A 7 3.96 0.85 -17.05
CA GLY A 7 3.51 -0.51 -16.76
C GLY A 7 4.54 -1.34 -15.99
N ASP A 8 5.80 -0.91 -15.93
CA ASP A 8 6.82 -1.57 -15.14
C ASP A 8 6.50 -1.50 -13.64
N LEU A 9 6.86 -2.57 -12.93
CA LEU A 9 6.75 -2.65 -11.47
C LEU A 9 8.10 -2.32 -10.84
N LEU A 10 8.06 -1.45 -9.83
CA LEU A 10 9.22 -1.08 -9.03
C LEU A 10 9.03 -1.59 -7.60
N ALA A 11 10.11 -2.05 -6.99
CA ALA A 11 10.16 -2.44 -5.58
C ALA A 11 11.05 -1.48 -4.80
N VAL A 12 10.52 -0.91 -3.73
CA VAL A 12 11.29 -0.13 -2.76
C VAL A 12 11.65 -1.07 -1.62
N PHE A 13 12.95 -1.24 -1.40
CA PHE A 13 13.47 -2.19 -0.42
C PHE A 13 13.46 -1.54 0.97
N THR A 14 13.45 -2.39 2.00
CA THR A 14 13.58 -1.95 3.41
C THR A 14 12.44 -1.02 3.87
N ALA A 15 11.23 -1.17 3.30
CA ALA A 15 10.04 -0.41 3.70
C ALA A 15 9.20 -1.09 4.81
N GLY A 16 9.70 -2.18 5.40
CA GLY A 16 8.97 -2.97 6.39
C GLY A 16 8.82 -2.32 7.76
N ALA A 17 9.79 -1.50 8.18
CA ALA A 17 9.71 -0.70 9.40
C ALA A 17 9.42 0.75 9.04
N TYR A 18 8.54 1.41 9.79
CA TYR A 18 8.20 2.83 9.63
C TYR A 18 7.62 3.25 8.27
N GLY A 19 7.34 2.30 7.37
CA GLY A 19 6.67 2.55 6.10
C GLY A 19 5.17 2.74 6.28
N PHE A 20 4.42 1.63 6.38
CA PHE A 20 2.97 1.69 6.53
C PHE A 20 2.54 2.45 7.80
N SER A 21 3.27 2.29 8.91
CA SER A 21 2.92 2.93 10.19
C SER A 21 2.95 4.46 10.15
N MET A 22 3.67 5.06 9.20
CA MET A 22 3.71 6.51 8.97
C MET A 22 2.92 6.94 7.72
N SER A 23 2.18 6.02 7.09
CA SER A 23 1.35 6.35 5.93
C SER A 23 0.16 7.23 6.30
N SER A 24 -0.26 8.08 5.37
CA SER A 24 -1.34 9.05 5.57
C SER A 24 -2.32 9.05 4.39
N ASN A 25 -3.48 9.69 4.60
CA ASN A 25 -4.48 9.91 3.56
C ASN A 25 -4.28 11.21 2.77
N TYR A 26 -3.05 11.73 2.75
CA TYR A 26 -2.72 12.96 2.03
C TYR A 26 -3.14 12.86 0.55
N ASN A 27 -3.70 13.95 0.02
CA ASN A 27 -4.31 14.02 -1.31
C ASN A 27 -5.46 13.04 -1.54
N ALA A 28 -6.24 12.73 -0.49
CA ALA A 28 -7.38 11.81 -0.55
C ALA A 28 -6.99 10.44 -1.13
N ARG A 29 -5.78 9.96 -0.78
CA ARG A 29 -5.29 8.64 -1.20
C ARG A 29 -5.51 7.64 -0.08
N GLY A 30 -6.24 6.57 -0.34
CA GLY A 30 -6.35 5.46 0.59
C GLY A 30 -4.98 4.80 0.83
N ARG A 31 -4.72 4.39 2.08
CA ARG A 31 -3.55 3.60 2.44
C ARG A 31 -3.52 2.29 1.66
N ALA A 32 -2.32 1.84 1.31
CA ALA A 32 -2.10 0.65 0.50
C ALA A 32 -2.51 -0.63 1.23
N ALA A 33 -2.74 -1.71 0.47
CA ALA A 33 -2.88 -3.03 1.08
C ALA A 33 -1.51 -3.54 1.58
N GLU A 34 -1.52 -4.34 2.66
CA GLU A 34 -0.36 -5.09 3.12
C GLU A 34 -0.62 -6.58 2.88
N VAL A 35 0.39 -7.25 2.31
CA VAL A 35 0.33 -8.67 1.96
C VAL A 35 1.45 -9.39 2.70
N LEU A 36 1.10 -10.47 3.39
CA LEU A 36 2.07 -11.40 3.97
C LEU A 36 2.28 -12.55 2.98
N VAL A 37 3.53 -12.84 2.66
CA VAL A 37 3.93 -13.97 1.82
C VAL A 37 4.66 -14.99 2.68
N GLU A 38 4.23 -16.25 2.60
CA GLU A 38 4.82 -17.38 3.30
C GLU A 38 5.04 -18.51 2.28
N GLY A 39 6.30 -18.69 1.84
CA GLY A 39 6.64 -19.64 0.78
C GLY A 39 5.95 -19.28 -0.54
N ASP A 40 5.11 -20.18 -1.03
CA ASP A 40 4.31 -20.04 -2.27
C ASP A 40 2.91 -19.46 -2.03
N LYS A 41 2.54 -19.20 -0.77
CA LYS A 41 1.24 -18.66 -0.39
C LYS A 41 1.34 -17.20 -0.01
N PHE A 42 0.24 -16.47 -0.22
CA PHE A 42 0.10 -15.11 0.27
C PHE A 42 -1.29 -14.88 0.86
N SER A 43 -1.39 -13.89 1.76
CA SER A 43 -2.65 -13.43 2.31
C SER A 43 -2.65 -11.91 2.45
N ILE A 44 -3.82 -11.30 2.25
CA ILE A 44 -4.03 -9.88 2.51
C ILE A 44 -4.22 -9.71 4.01
N ILE A 45 -3.19 -9.21 4.70
CA ILE A 45 -3.24 -8.96 6.15
C ILE A 45 -3.82 -7.57 6.47
N ARG A 46 -3.81 -6.67 5.48
CA ARG A 46 -4.53 -5.39 5.53
C ARG A 46 -5.11 -5.06 4.17
N ARG A 47 -6.43 -4.89 4.09
CA ARG A 47 -7.09 -4.44 2.86
C ARG A 47 -6.72 -3.00 2.52
N ARG A 48 -6.76 -2.66 1.24
CA ARG A 48 -6.66 -1.28 0.76
C ARG A 48 -7.84 -0.45 1.29
N GLU A 49 -7.59 0.80 1.63
CA GLU A 49 -8.66 1.76 1.90
C GLU A 49 -9.36 2.19 0.61
N THR A 50 -10.66 2.38 0.73
CA THR A 50 -11.61 2.80 -0.31
C THR A 50 -11.97 4.28 -0.13
N TYR A 51 -12.70 4.85 -1.08
CA TYR A 51 -13.17 6.24 -0.92
C TYR A 51 -14.15 6.37 0.24
N GLU A 52 -14.95 5.35 0.49
CA GLU A 52 -15.89 5.28 1.60
C GLU A 52 -15.17 5.34 2.94
N ASP A 53 -14.02 4.68 3.07
CA ASP A 53 -13.20 4.73 4.28
C ASP A 53 -12.70 6.16 4.56
N LEU A 54 -12.34 6.92 3.52
CA LEU A 54 -11.81 8.28 3.65
C LEU A 54 -12.83 9.27 4.23
N ILE A 55 -14.11 9.09 3.88
CA ILE A 55 -15.19 9.99 4.31
C ILE A 55 -16.00 9.44 5.48
N THR A 56 -15.59 8.30 6.06
CA THR A 56 -16.36 7.65 7.13
C THR A 56 -16.52 8.56 8.36
N LEU A 57 -15.57 9.48 8.59
CA LEU A 57 -15.61 10.42 9.72
C LEU A 57 -16.40 11.71 9.44
N GLU A 58 -16.90 11.90 8.23
CA GLU A 58 -17.66 13.11 7.81
C GLU A 58 -19.18 12.88 7.84
N LYS A 59 -19.62 11.71 8.32
CA LYS A 59 -21.02 11.39 8.56
C LYS A 59 -21.45 11.83 9.95
#